data_AF-H3HB52-F1
#
_entry.id   AF-H3HB52-F1
#
_cell.length_a   1.000
_cell.length_b   1.000
_cell.length_c   1.000
_cell.angle_alpha   90.00
_cell.angle_beta   90.00
_cell.angle_gamma   90.00
#
_symmetry.space_group_name_H-M   'P 1'
#
loop_
_entity.id
_entity.type
_entity.pdbx_description
1 polymer ?
#
loop_
_entity_poly.entity_id
_entity_poly.type
_entity_poly.pdbx_seq_one_letter_code
_entity_poly.pdbx_strand_id
1 'polypeptide(L)'
;MVKLVYEQYDELFPIEDGSTTQANIDEVYCLSFVMPLCLVRLSRHPTLERFQREENGIFDSLVREDPRGTYHDLEKEQTYYVVVDQEADQLRRDQEATKVLWDRELQKQKKVDKDDGRGFETCSCIYGNPCVDEYGCRDWHSRLAVATKNGWKGF
;
A
#
# COMPACT_ATOMS: atom_id res chain seq x y z
N MET A 1 15.83 33.89 7.05
CA MET A 1 14.88 33.01 6.33
C MET A 1 15.67 31.85 5.78
N VAL A 2 15.02 30.71 5.57
CA VAL A 2 15.62 29.54 4.91
C VAL A 2 14.84 29.23 3.65
N LYS A 3 15.52 28.71 2.64
CA LYS A 3 14.89 28.31 1.38
C LYS A 3 14.54 26.83 1.46
N LEU A 4 13.26 26.49 1.40
CA LEU A 4 12.81 25.10 1.37
C LEU A 4 12.34 24.76 -0.03
N VAL A 5 12.98 23.77 -0.66
CA VAL A 5 12.61 23.29 -1.98
C VAL A 5 11.77 22.04 -1.84
N TYR A 6 10.53 22.10 -2.33
CA TYR A 6 9.65 20.94 -2.47
C TYR A 6 9.36 20.71 -3.95
N GLU A 7 9.95 19.67 -4.52
CA GLU A 7 9.92 19.38 -5.96
C GLU A 7 10.33 20.58 -6.83
N GLN A 8 9.35 21.28 -7.42
CA GLN A 8 9.55 22.45 -8.27
C GLN A 8 9.31 23.77 -7.54
N TYR A 9 8.76 23.73 -6.33
CA TYR A 9 8.47 24.91 -5.53
C TYR A 9 9.65 25.26 -4.65
N ASP A 10 9.94 26.56 -4.52
CA ASP A 10 11.06 27.07 -3.75
C ASP A 10 10.67 28.28 -2.91
N GLU A 11 10.05 28.01 -1.75
CA GLU A 11 9.55 29.05 -0.86
C GLU A 11 10.55 29.42 0.26
N LEU A 12 10.40 30.64 0.77
CA LEU A 12 11.21 31.18 1.86
C LEU A 12 10.44 31.10 3.18
N PHE A 13 11.03 30.43 4.16
CA PHE A 13 10.43 30.23 5.47
C PHE A 13 11.12 31.06 6.54
N PRO A 14 10.37 31.69 7.46
CA PRO A 14 10.95 32.26 8.66
C PRO A 14 11.52 31.15 9.55
N ILE A 15 12.66 31.44 10.17
CA ILE A 15 13.26 30.58 11.19
C ILE A 15 13.44 31.40 12.46
N GLU A 16 13.07 30.78 13.59
CA GLU A 16 13.26 31.35 14.93
C GLU A 16 14.33 30.52 15.62
N ASP A 17 15.43 31.16 16.02
CA ASP A 17 16.58 30.52 16.67
C ASP A 17 17.18 29.30 15.94
N GLY A 18 17.14 29.32 14.60
CA GLY A 18 17.64 28.20 13.79
C GLY A 18 16.73 26.98 13.81
N SER A 19 15.46 27.18 14.16
CA SER A 19 14.44 26.13 14.15
C SER A 19 13.22 26.53 13.30
N THR A 20 12.53 25.52 12.78
CA THR A 20 11.22 25.67 12.15
C THR A 20 10.37 24.44 12.46
N THR A 21 9.05 24.55 12.28
CA THR A 21 8.11 23.47 12.58
C THR A 21 7.42 22.97 11.33
N GLN A 22 7.00 21.71 11.34
CA GLN A 22 6.20 21.11 10.28
C GLN A 22 4.90 21.88 10.06
N ALA A 23 4.26 22.40 11.11
CA ALA A 23 3.06 23.22 10.99
C ALA A 23 3.30 24.47 10.13
N ASN A 24 4.42 25.16 10.34
CA ASN A 24 4.79 26.34 9.55
C ASN A 24 5.06 25.99 8.07
N ILE A 25 5.65 24.82 7.80
CA ILE A 25 5.84 24.32 6.44
C ILE A 25 4.50 23.96 5.80
N ASP A 26 3.63 23.32 6.57
CA ASP A 26 2.31 22.87 6.13
C ASP A 26 1.33 24.02 5.88
N GLU A 27 1.46 25.14 6.57
CA GLU A 27 0.68 26.35 6.29
C GLU A 27 0.93 26.90 4.88
N VAL A 28 2.15 26.74 4.35
CA VAL A 28 2.54 27.23 3.01
C VAL A 28 2.32 26.15 1.94
N TYR A 29 2.83 24.93 2.18
CA TYR A 29 2.77 23.86 1.19
C TYR A 29 1.50 23.01 1.26
N CYS A 30 0.70 23.12 2.32
CA CYS A 30 -0.56 22.40 2.52
C CYS A 30 -0.43 20.88 2.26
N LEU A 31 0.67 20.29 2.71
CA LEU A 31 1.01 18.90 2.46
C LEU A 31 0.02 17.96 3.16
N SER A 32 -0.44 18.30 4.36
CA SER A 32 -1.41 17.54 5.13
C SER A 32 -2.80 17.52 4.50
N PHE A 33 -3.15 18.55 3.72
CA PHE A 33 -4.42 18.62 2.99
C PHE A 33 -4.43 17.65 1.80
N VAL A 34 -3.32 17.55 1.09
CA VAL A 34 -3.18 16.64 -0.07
C VAL A 34 -2.89 15.21 0.39
N MET A 35 -2.10 15.06 1.46
CA MET A 35 -1.69 13.77 2.03
C MET A 35 -1.92 13.77 3.55
N PRO A 36 -3.08 13.31 4.03
CA PRO A 36 -3.35 13.24 5.46
C PRO A 36 -2.35 12.30 6.16
N LEU A 37 -1.90 12.70 7.36
CA LEU A 37 -0.91 11.97 8.17
C LEU A 37 0.49 11.83 7.51
N CYS A 38 0.84 12.76 6.62
CA CYS A 38 2.18 12.83 6.06
C CYS A 38 3.21 13.29 7.10
N LEU A 39 4.42 12.74 6.98
CA LEU A 39 5.58 13.12 7.78
C LEU A 39 6.49 13.96 6.92
N VAL A 40 6.63 15.23 7.28
CA VAL A 40 7.54 16.13 6.59
C VAL A 40 8.91 15.97 7.23
N ARG A 41 9.94 15.81 6.41
CA ARG A 41 11.35 15.76 6.81
C ARG A 41 12.14 16.75 5.98
N LEU A 42 13.22 17.29 6.55
CA LEU A 42 14.12 18.19 5.83
C LEU A 42 15.43 17.50 5.53
N SER A 43 15.94 17.67 4.31
CA SER A 43 17.23 17.19 3.87
C SER A 43 18.14 18.33 3.46
N ARG A 44 19.44 18.20 3.70
CA ARG A 44 20.49 19.12 3.23
C ARG A 44 20.79 18.95 1.75
N HIS A 45 20.43 17.81 1.17
CA HIS A 45 20.76 17.42 -0.19
C HIS A 45 19.50 17.12 -1.01
N PRO A 46 19.54 17.30 -2.35
CA PRO A 46 18.47 16.86 -3.23
C PRO A 46 18.24 15.36 -3.12
N THR A 47 17.03 14.90 -3.43
CA THR A 47 16.63 13.49 -3.33
C THR A 47 17.60 12.53 -4.02
N LEU A 48 18.07 12.87 -5.22
CA LEU A 48 19.00 12.02 -5.97
C LEU A 48 20.36 11.88 -5.25
N GLU A 49 20.92 12.98 -4.75
CA GLU A 49 22.19 12.98 -4.03
C GLU A 49 22.04 12.28 -2.67
N ARG A 50 20.91 12.48 -2.00
CA ARG A 50 20.56 11.77 -0.75
C ARG A 50 20.60 10.25 -0.97
N PHE A 51 19.94 9.74 -2.02
CA PHE A 51 19.94 8.30 -2.30
C PHE A 51 21.34 7.76 -2.60
N GLN A 52 22.14 8.50 -3.38
CA GLN A 52 23.53 8.11 -3.64
C GLN A 52 24.36 8.05 -2.36
N ARG A 53 24.17 8.97 -1.42
CA ARG A 53 24.85 8.96 -0.12
C ARG A 53 24.42 7.79 0.75
N GLU A 54 23.12 7.52 0.79
CA GLU A 54 22.56 6.37 1.53
C GLU A 54 23.04 5.04 0.97
N GLU A 55 23.14 4.89 -0.36
CA GLU A 55 23.75 3.71 -1.01
C GLU A 55 25.22 3.54 -0.64
N ASN A 56 25.94 4.65 -0.44
CA ASN A 56 27.32 4.65 0.04
C ASN A 56 27.43 4.47 1.58
N GLY A 57 26.31 4.25 2.27
CA GLY A 57 26.25 4.05 3.73
C GLY A 57 26.34 5.32 4.57
N ILE A 58 26.17 6.49 3.96
CA ILE A 58 26.23 7.80 4.61
C ILE A 58 24.81 8.32 4.83
N PHE A 59 24.37 8.40 6.09
CA PHE A 59 23.01 8.81 6.49
C PHE A 59 22.99 10.18 7.19
N ASP A 60 23.81 11.13 6.72
CA ASP A 60 23.97 12.48 7.31
C ASP A 60 23.05 13.54 6.68
N SER A 61 22.28 13.14 5.66
CA SER A 61 21.62 14.08 4.77
C SER A 61 20.33 14.64 5.34
N LEU A 62 19.76 14.05 6.40
CA LEU A 62 18.54 14.53 7.05
C LEU A 62 18.87 15.51 8.18
N VAL A 63 18.07 16.57 8.28
CA VAL A 63 18.14 17.55 9.37
C VAL A 63 17.62 16.91 10.66
N ARG A 64 18.20 17.30 11.79
CA ARG A 64 17.82 16.79 13.09
C ARG A 64 16.42 17.28 13.48
N GLU A 65 15.58 16.33 13.89
CA GLU A 65 14.23 16.58 14.41
C GLU A 65 14.14 16.17 15.88
N ASP A 66 13.82 17.10 16.78
CA ASP A 66 13.76 16.84 18.24
C ASP A 66 12.95 17.92 19.00
N PRO A 67 11.63 17.77 19.21
CA PRO A 67 10.77 16.62 18.93
C PRO A 67 10.37 16.52 17.45
N ARG A 68 9.72 15.40 17.08
CA ARG A 68 9.28 15.13 15.71
C ARG A 68 8.41 16.26 15.15
N GLY A 69 8.71 16.69 13.93
CA GLY A 69 8.08 17.86 13.31
C GLY A 69 8.66 19.21 13.75
N THR A 70 9.69 19.23 14.60
CA THR A 70 10.48 20.44 14.90
C THR A 70 11.91 20.21 14.44
N TYR A 71 12.32 20.99 13.44
CA TYR A 71 13.65 20.91 12.84
C TYR A 71 14.58 21.90 13.52
N HIS A 72 15.78 21.44 13.88
CA HIS A 72 16.82 22.25 14.50
C HIS A 72 18.04 22.37 13.61
N ASP A 73 18.98 23.21 14.02
CA ASP A 73 20.26 23.42 13.32
C ASP A 73 20.08 23.92 11.87
N LEU A 74 19.06 24.76 11.64
CA LEU A 74 18.82 25.42 10.38
C LEU A 74 19.65 26.71 10.28
N GLU A 75 20.42 26.81 9.20
CA GLU A 75 21.25 27.96 8.90
C GLU A 75 20.48 28.97 8.04
N LYS A 76 20.58 30.26 8.39
CA LYS A 76 19.96 31.34 7.61
C LYS A 76 20.55 31.36 6.20
N GLU A 77 19.69 31.64 5.21
CA GLU A 77 20.05 31.72 3.78
C GLU A 77 20.50 30.40 3.14
N GLN A 78 20.42 29.29 3.88
CA GLN A 78 20.70 27.97 3.36
C GLN A 78 19.46 27.36 2.67
N THR A 79 19.71 26.52 1.67
CA THR A 79 18.68 25.75 0.98
C THR A 79 18.58 24.34 1.54
N TYR A 80 17.36 23.93 1.88
CA TYR A 80 17.01 22.57 2.30
C TYR A 80 15.93 22.00 1.39
N TYR A 81 15.86 20.68 1.32
CA TYR A 81 14.93 19.94 0.48
C TYR A 81 13.90 19.24 1.35
N VAL A 82 12.63 19.42 1.00
CA VAL A 82 11.51 18.81 1.73
C VAL A 82 11.32 17.38 1.22
N VAL A 83 11.40 16.42 2.13
CA VAL A 83 11.13 15.00 1.89
C VAL A 83 9.87 14.63 2.65
N VAL A 84 8.88 14.09 1.94
CA VAL A 84 7.62 13.68 2.57
C VAL A 84 7.55 12.16 2.62
N ASP A 85 7.52 11.62 3.83
CA ASP A 85 7.33 10.19 4.08
C ASP A 85 5.87 9.91 4.46
N GLN A 86 5.29 8.85 3.92
CA GLN A 86 4.03 8.33 4.46
C GLN A 86 4.28 7.58 5.76
N GLU A 87 3.45 7.81 6.77
CA GLU A 87 3.57 7.11 8.04
C GLU A 87 3.29 5.60 7.85
N ALA A 88 4.32 4.78 8.11
CA ALA A 88 4.31 3.34 7.89
C ALA A 88 3.15 2.59 8.60
N ASP A 89 2.61 3.16 9.68
CA ASP A 89 1.45 2.61 10.39
C ASP A 89 0.12 2.78 9.66
N GLN A 90 0.00 3.75 8.76
CA GLN A 90 -1.15 3.83 7.85
C GLN A 90 -1.04 2.81 6.73
N LEU A 91 0.14 2.68 6.11
CA LEU A 91 0.38 1.67 5.08
C LEU A 91 0.08 0.24 5.58
N ARG A 92 0.48 -0.08 6.82
CA ARG A 92 0.18 -1.38 7.44
C ARG A 92 -1.32 -1.57 7.69
N ARG A 93 -2.01 -0.55 8.21
CA ARG A 93 -3.47 -0.61 8.45
C ARG A 93 -4.27 -0.72 7.16
N ASP A 94 -3.86 -0.01 6.11
CA ASP A 94 -4.49 -0.08 4.80
C ASP A 94 -4.23 -1.43 4.10
N GLN A 95 -3.02 -1.98 4.24
CA GLN A 95 -2.72 -3.35 3.78
C GLN A 95 -3.54 -4.41 4.54
N GLU A 96 -3.69 -4.26 5.85
CA GLU A 96 -4.51 -5.15 6.68
C GLU A 96 -6.00 -5.04 6.31
N ALA A 97 -6.53 -3.82 6.16
CA ALA A 97 -7.91 -3.58 5.76
C ALA A 97 -8.22 -4.15 4.36
N THR A 98 -7.30 -3.98 3.42
CA THR A 98 -7.42 -4.52 2.05
C THR A 98 -7.39 -6.05 2.08
N LYS A 99 -6.53 -6.66 2.89
CA LYS A 99 -6.46 -8.12 3.05
C LYS A 99 -7.75 -8.69 3.63
N VAL A 100 -8.35 -8.03 4.62
CA VAL A 100 -9.63 -8.46 5.24
C VAL A 100 -10.79 -8.39 4.24
N LEU A 101 -10.86 -7.33 3.42
CA LEU A 101 -11.87 -7.21 2.36
C LEU A 101 -11.71 -8.31 1.29
N TRP A 102 -10.46 -8.57 0.87
CA TRP A 102 -10.15 -9.62 -0.09
C TRP A 102 -10.45 -11.02 0.45
N ASP A 103 -10.11 -11.30 1.71
CA ASP A 103 -10.43 -12.57 2.38
C ASP A 103 -11.94 -12.79 2.50
N ARG A 104 -12.71 -11.72 2.77
CA ARG A 104 -14.18 -11.77 2.83
C ARG A 104 -14.80 -12.03 1.45
N GLU A 105 -14.23 -11.45 0.39
CA GLU A 105 -14.69 -11.65 -0.99
C GLU A 105 -14.33 -13.05 -1.51
N LEU A 106 -13.14 -13.57 -1.22
CA LEU A 106 -12.75 -14.96 -1.48
C LEU A 106 -13.64 -15.97 -0.74
N GLN A 107 -14.03 -15.66 0.50
CA GLN A 107 -14.97 -16.51 1.25
C GLN A 107 -16.39 -16.50 0.66
N LYS A 108 -16.85 -15.36 0.13
CA LYS A 108 -18.11 -15.28 -0.64
C LYS A 108 -18.04 -16.10 -1.93
N GLN A 109 -16.95 -16.01 -2.69
CA GLN A 109 -16.76 -16.81 -3.89
C GLN A 109 -16.62 -18.32 -3.63
N LYS A 110 -16.18 -18.73 -2.43
CA LYS A 110 -16.17 -20.16 -2.05
C LYS A 110 -17.55 -20.73 -1.70
N LYS A 111 -18.55 -19.90 -1.46
CA LYS A 111 -19.97 -20.31 -1.39
C LYS A 111 -20.61 -20.17 -2.77
N VAL A 112 -20.09 -20.91 -3.76
CA VAL A 112 -20.93 -21.30 -4.90
C VAL A 112 -21.86 -22.37 -4.35
N ASP A 113 -23.11 -21.96 -4.12
CA ASP A 113 -24.20 -22.89 -3.76
C ASP A 113 -24.27 -24.03 -4.78
N LYS A 114 -24.59 -25.24 -4.29
CA LYS A 114 -24.76 -26.45 -5.11
C LYS A 114 -26.07 -26.45 -5.92
N ASP A 115 -26.62 -25.27 -6.23
CA ASP A 115 -27.82 -25.16 -7.03
C ASP A 115 -27.87 -23.83 -7.77
N ASP A 116 -27.81 -23.89 -9.10
CA ASP A 116 -27.75 -22.76 -10.02
C ASP A 116 -28.97 -22.72 -10.96
N GLY A 117 -30.06 -23.41 -10.60
CA GLY A 117 -31.39 -23.19 -11.20
C GLY A 117 -31.49 -23.52 -12.69
N ARG A 118 -30.43 -24.09 -13.29
CA ARG A 118 -30.47 -24.71 -14.62
C ARG A 118 -30.76 -26.18 -14.38
N GLY A 119 -31.93 -26.65 -14.81
CA GLY A 119 -32.42 -28.03 -14.67
C GLY A 119 -31.59 -29.10 -15.40
N PHE A 120 -30.26 -29.05 -15.30
CA PHE A 120 -29.37 -30.13 -15.64
C PHE A 120 -29.33 -31.10 -14.46
N GLU A 121 -30.37 -31.90 -14.35
CA GLU A 121 -30.52 -32.99 -13.37
C GLU A 121 -29.51 -34.15 -13.60
N THR A 122 -28.52 -33.95 -14.49
CA THR A 122 -27.72 -35.02 -15.09
C THR A 122 -26.24 -35.01 -14.74
N CYS A 123 -25.68 -34.05 -13.98
CA CYS A 123 -24.27 -34.16 -13.57
C CYS A 123 -24.12 -35.19 -12.46
N SER A 124 -23.94 -36.45 -12.82
CA SER A 124 -23.63 -37.53 -11.87
C SER A 124 -22.30 -37.31 -11.15
N CYS A 125 -21.41 -36.51 -11.74
CA CYS A 125 -20.06 -36.18 -11.27
C CYS A 125 -20.02 -35.72 -9.81
N ILE A 126 -21.00 -34.90 -9.40
CA ILE A 126 -21.09 -34.32 -8.06
C ILE A 126 -21.60 -35.31 -7.01
N TYR A 127 -22.16 -36.44 -7.45
CA TYR A 127 -22.69 -37.52 -6.61
C TYR A 127 -21.73 -38.72 -6.52
N GLY A 128 -20.50 -38.58 -7.00
CA GLY A 128 -19.49 -39.65 -6.91
C GLY A 128 -19.54 -40.67 -8.05
N ASN A 129 -20.17 -40.33 -9.17
CA ASN A 129 -20.11 -41.13 -10.40
C ASN A 129 -19.68 -40.25 -11.59
N PRO A 130 -18.61 -40.56 -12.34
CA PRO A 130 -18.20 -39.75 -13.47
C PRO A 130 -19.31 -39.54 -14.50
N CYS A 131 -19.44 -38.31 -15.01
CA CYS A 131 -20.36 -38.05 -16.11
C CYS A 131 -19.90 -38.73 -17.39
N VAL A 132 -20.87 -39.23 -18.15
CA VAL A 132 -20.66 -39.89 -19.45
C VAL A 132 -21.06 -38.98 -20.62
N ASP A 133 -21.90 -37.96 -20.37
CA ASP A 133 -22.30 -36.95 -21.34
C ASP A 133 -21.64 -35.60 -21.03
N GLU A 134 -21.03 -34.98 -22.04
CA GLU A 134 -20.40 -33.66 -21.97
C GLU A 134 -21.44 -32.56 -21.78
N TYR A 135 -22.58 -32.65 -22.46
CA TYR A 135 -23.63 -31.65 -22.40
C TYR A 135 -24.35 -31.65 -21.05
N GLY A 136 -24.35 -32.79 -20.36
CA GLY A 136 -24.91 -32.95 -19.01
C GLY A 136 -23.91 -32.71 -17.87
N CYS A 137 -22.65 -32.38 -18.17
CA CYS A 137 -21.58 -32.24 -17.18
C CYS A 137 -21.19 -30.78 -16.94
N ARG A 138 -21.12 -30.37 -15.67
CA ARG A 138 -20.72 -29.00 -15.27
C ARG A 138 -19.26 -28.69 -15.54
N ASP A 139 -18.40 -29.70 -15.37
CA ASP A 139 -16.96 -29.59 -15.62
C ASP A 139 -16.50 -30.90 -16.26
N TRP A 140 -16.74 -31.01 -17.57
CA TRP A 140 -16.43 -32.21 -18.35
C TRP A 140 -14.94 -32.60 -18.27
N HIS A 141 -14.06 -31.59 -18.28
CA HIS A 141 -12.62 -31.79 -18.28
C HIS A 141 -12.11 -32.29 -16.92
N SER A 142 -12.73 -31.84 -15.82
CA SER A 142 -12.37 -32.28 -14.47
C SER A 142 -13.30 -33.35 -13.88
N ARG A 143 -14.23 -33.91 -14.66
CA ARG A 143 -15.32 -34.77 -14.15
C ARG A 143 -14.84 -35.98 -13.33
N LEU A 144 -13.69 -36.56 -13.70
CA LEU A 144 -13.09 -37.69 -12.97
C LEU A 144 -12.55 -37.22 -11.62
N ALA A 145 -11.86 -36.08 -11.57
CA ALA A 145 -11.36 -35.51 -10.33
C ALA A 145 -12.51 -35.10 -9.39
N VAL A 146 -13.59 -34.52 -9.95
CA VAL A 146 -14.80 -34.19 -9.21
C VAL A 146 -15.48 -35.45 -8.68
N ALA A 147 -15.62 -36.50 -9.48
CA ALA A 147 -16.22 -37.77 -9.06
C ALA A 147 -15.39 -38.45 -7.95
N THR A 148 -14.06 -38.52 -8.09
CA THR A 148 -13.16 -39.08 -7.06
C THR A 148 -13.28 -38.33 -5.75
N LYS A 149 -13.33 -36.99 -5.80
CA LYS A 149 -13.54 -36.16 -4.61
C LYS A 149 -14.89 -36.41 -3.93
N ASN A 150 -15.90 -36.82 -4.70
CA ASN A 150 -17.24 -37.15 -4.21
C ASN A 150 -17.45 -38.65 -3.96
N GLY A 151 -16.39 -39.46 -3.92
CA GLY A 151 -16.44 -40.85 -3.47
C GLY A 151 -16.37 -41.93 -4.56
N TRP A 152 -16.10 -41.56 -5.82
CA TRP A 152 -15.81 -42.53 -6.87
C TRP A 152 -14.48 -43.24 -6.61
N LYS A 153 -14.46 -44.56 -6.73
CA LYS A 153 -13.30 -45.39 -6.37
C LYS A 153 -12.54 -45.96 -7.57
N GLY A 154 -12.90 -45.57 -8.79
CA GLY A 154 -12.09 -45.83 -9.99
C GLY A 154 -12.22 -47.23 -10.59
N PHE A 155 -13.34 -47.92 -10.35
CA PHE A 155 -13.65 -49.23 -10.92
C PHE A 155 -14.99 -49.23 -11.66
#